data_AF-A0A7G8X5C5-F1
#
_entry.id   AF-A0A7G8X5C5-F1
#
_cell.length_a   1.000
_cell.length_b   1.000
_cell.length_c   1.000
_cell.angle_alpha   90.00
_cell.angle_beta   90.00
_cell.angle_gamma   90.00
#
_symmetry.space_group_name_H-M   'P 1'
#
loop_
_entity.id
_entity.type
_entity.pdbx_description
1 polymer ?
#
loop_
_entity_poly.entity_id
_entity_poly.type
_entity_poly.pdbx_seq_one_letter_code
_entity_poly.pdbx_strand_id
1 'polypeptide(L)'
;MKRILFLFMAALLLTACGNDSTKEELKQTPEEEDVEGIETQVKKEDKEVETEIDEAEKVKEYITPDEIKEIIEDSGLGEEDKLASTSVEDGEIKVVIEIAPNELFSAKDLAVTRYSQASDELLNHEGWEVLTIEYVDIGTISMNRTEKETNEYDMDYFSTEEIEKRLK
;
A
#
# COMPACT_ATOMS: atom_id res chain seq x y z
N MET A 1 33.62 13.86 40.24
CA MET A 1 32.51 14.23 41.15
C MET A 1 31.95 15.60 40.77
N LYS A 2 30.76 15.66 40.17
CA LYS A 2 29.64 16.51 40.65
C LYS A 2 28.42 16.20 39.78
N ARG A 3 27.41 15.60 40.40
CA ARG A 3 26.07 15.38 39.84
C ARG A 3 25.31 16.69 39.96
N ILE A 4 24.64 17.13 38.91
CA ILE A 4 23.54 18.10 39.05
C ILE A 4 22.35 17.53 38.28
N LEU A 5 21.45 16.97 39.08
CA LEU A 5 20.11 16.53 38.81
C LEU A 5 19.21 17.78 38.78
N PHE A 6 18.43 17.99 37.73
CA PHE A 6 17.21 18.81 37.81
C PHE A 6 16.09 18.14 37.04
N LEU A 7 15.26 17.42 37.80
CA LEU A 7 13.92 16.99 37.43
C LEU A 7 13.00 18.22 37.40
N PHE A 8 12.33 18.46 36.27
CA PHE A 8 11.09 19.24 36.26
C PHE A 8 9.97 18.35 35.71
N MET A 9 9.19 17.83 36.65
CA MET A 9 7.93 17.18 36.44
C MET A 9 6.85 18.27 36.55
N ALA A 10 6.08 18.48 35.49
CA ALA A 10 4.83 19.24 35.57
C ALA A 10 3.84 18.61 34.58
N ALA A 11 3.06 17.66 35.10
CA ALA A 11 1.83 17.21 34.49
C ALA A 11 0.83 18.37 34.52
N LEU A 12 0.28 18.74 33.37
CA LEU A 12 -0.95 19.52 33.28
C LEU A 12 -2.06 18.64 32.72
N LEU A 13 -3.08 18.51 33.54
CA LEU A 13 -4.30 17.73 33.36
C LEU A 13 -5.25 18.42 32.38
N LEU A 14 -5.86 17.60 31.51
CA LEU A 14 -7.25 17.57 31.07
C LEU A 14 -8.04 18.89 30.95
N THR A 15 -8.48 19.19 29.73
CA THR A 15 -9.75 19.90 29.48
C THR A 15 -10.66 19.01 28.63
N ALA A 16 -11.64 18.42 29.30
CA ALA A 16 -12.85 17.85 28.72
C ALA A 16 -13.98 18.88 28.87
N CYS A 17 -14.54 19.33 27.75
CA CYS A 17 -15.84 19.98 27.56
C CYS A 17 -16.12 19.85 26.06
N GLY A 18 -17.29 19.49 25.56
CA GLY A 18 -18.60 19.33 26.18
C GLY A 18 -19.59 19.25 25.01
N ASN A 19 -20.38 18.19 25.03
CA ASN A 19 -21.56 17.95 24.22
C ASN A 19 -22.57 19.12 24.36
N ASP A 20 -23.14 19.65 23.27
CA ASP A 20 -24.61 19.65 23.11
C ASP A 20 -25.09 20.20 21.75
N SER A 21 -25.92 19.35 21.13
CA SER A 21 -27.06 19.57 20.25
C SER A 21 -27.62 21.00 20.13
N THR A 22 -27.92 21.45 18.91
CA THR A 22 -29.21 22.11 18.61
C THR A 22 -29.61 21.90 17.15
N LYS A 23 -30.79 21.30 17.03
CA LYS A 23 -31.64 21.06 15.87
C LYS A 23 -32.32 22.36 15.45
N GLU A 24 -32.32 22.69 14.16
CA GLU A 24 -33.44 23.46 13.58
C GLU A 24 -33.77 22.95 12.17
N GLU A 25 -35.05 22.67 12.02
CA GLU A 25 -35.77 22.10 10.88
C GLU A 25 -36.90 23.08 10.57
N LEU A 26 -36.99 23.64 9.36
CA LEU A 26 -38.17 24.34 8.81
C LEU A 26 -38.11 24.19 7.28
N LYS A 27 -38.81 23.24 6.65
CA LYS A 27 -40.23 23.21 6.21
C LYS A 27 -40.61 24.08 4.99
N GLN A 28 -40.98 23.36 3.92
CA GLN A 28 -42.13 23.48 2.99
C GLN A 28 -42.15 24.52 1.82
N THR A 29 -42.06 23.96 0.59
CA THR A 29 -42.89 24.02 -0.67
C THR A 29 -44.19 24.87 -0.69
N PRO A 30 -44.92 25.13 -1.84
CA PRO A 30 -44.82 24.70 -3.27
C PRO A 30 -45.30 25.73 -4.36
N GLU A 31 -45.64 25.22 -5.57
CA GLU A 31 -46.34 25.74 -6.79
C GLU A 31 -45.42 26.11 -7.99
N GLU A 32 -45.42 25.41 -9.13
CA GLU A 32 -46.43 25.01 -10.17
C GLU A 32 -46.79 26.11 -11.20
N GLU A 33 -46.41 25.88 -12.47
CA GLU A 33 -47.10 26.18 -13.76
C GLU A 33 -46.08 25.89 -14.89
N ASP A 34 -46.20 24.82 -15.66
CA ASP A 34 -47.08 24.59 -16.83
C ASP A 34 -46.74 25.46 -18.06
N VAL A 35 -46.21 24.82 -19.11
CA VAL A 35 -46.38 25.24 -20.51
C VAL A 35 -46.20 24.04 -21.45
N GLU A 36 -47.29 23.76 -22.17
CA GLU A 36 -47.50 22.80 -23.25
C GLU A 36 -46.47 22.86 -24.40
N GLY A 37 -46.02 21.67 -24.81
CA GLY A 37 -46.38 21.07 -26.11
C GLY A 37 -45.76 21.61 -27.40
N ILE A 38 -44.87 20.81 -28.03
CA ILE A 38 -44.88 20.55 -29.49
C ILE A 38 -44.39 19.10 -29.74
N GLU A 39 -45.31 18.25 -30.19
CA GLU A 39 -45.00 16.97 -30.85
C GLU A 39 -44.38 17.23 -32.25
N THR A 40 -43.31 16.53 -32.59
CA THR A 40 -43.10 16.10 -33.98
C THR A 40 -42.37 14.75 -33.98
N GLN A 41 -43.08 13.75 -34.46
CA GLN A 41 -42.66 12.37 -34.62
C GLN A 41 -41.59 12.27 -35.71
N VAL A 42 -40.46 11.62 -35.42
CA VAL A 42 -39.62 10.98 -36.44
C VAL A 42 -39.44 9.52 -36.07
N LYS A 43 -39.76 8.68 -37.05
CA LYS A 43 -39.95 7.24 -36.97
C LYS A 43 -38.61 6.53 -37.04
N LYS A 44 -38.49 5.52 -36.17
CA LYS A 44 -37.44 4.50 -36.03
C LYS A 44 -36.89 3.93 -37.34
N GLU A 45 -35.57 3.75 -37.37
CA GLU A 45 -34.92 2.52 -37.85
C GLU A 45 -33.53 2.43 -37.19
N ASP A 46 -33.53 1.99 -35.92
CA ASP A 46 -32.33 1.55 -35.21
C ASP A 46 -31.89 0.22 -35.81
N LYS A 47 -30.78 0.26 -36.55
CA LYS A 47 -30.05 -0.94 -36.91
C LYS A 47 -29.16 -1.26 -35.72
N GLU A 48 -29.61 -2.19 -34.88
CA GLU A 48 -28.81 -2.84 -33.85
C GLU A 48 -27.52 -3.37 -34.50
N VAL A 49 -26.45 -2.61 -34.37
CA VAL A 49 -25.11 -3.18 -34.35
C VAL A 49 -24.96 -3.68 -32.92
N GLU A 50 -25.19 -4.97 -32.75
CA GLU A 50 -24.77 -5.73 -31.60
C GLU A 50 -23.23 -5.67 -31.58
N THR A 51 -22.72 -4.55 -31.11
CA THR A 51 -21.33 -4.43 -30.67
C THR A 51 -21.30 -5.27 -29.42
N GLU A 52 -20.77 -6.49 -29.52
CA GLU A 52 -20.26 -7.22 -28.36
C GLU A 52 -19.42 -6.22 -27.58
N ILE A 53 -19.94 -5.81 -26.43
CA ILE A 53 -19.21 -5.01 -25.46
C ILE A 53 -18.18 -6.00 -24.92
N ASP A 54 -17.00 -5.92 -25.52
CA ASP A 54 -15.76 -6.52 -25.04
C ASP A 54 -15.74 -6.40 -23.52
N GLU A 55 -15.49 -7.53 -22.85
CA GLU A 55 -15.37 -7.62 -21.40
C GLU A 55 -14.57 -6.41 -20.93
N ALA A 56 -15.23 -5.52 -20.18
CA ALA A 56 -14.61 -4.30 -19.70
C ALA A 56 -13.26 -4.67 -19.08
N GLU A 57 -12.19 -4.34 -19.79
CA GLU A 57 -10.81 -4.50 -19.36
C GLU A 57 -10.75 -3.72 -18.05
N LYS A 58 -10.89 -4.42 -16.91
CA LYS A 58 -10.72 -3.82 -15.60
C LYS A 58 -9.29 -3.32 -15.62
N VAL A 59 -9.14 -2.01 -15.79
CA VAL A 59 -7.84 -1.34 -15.67
C VAL A 59 -7.29 -1.77 -14.32
N LYS A 60 -6.28 -2.65 -14.35
CA LYS A 60 -5.68 -3.17 -13.14
C LYS A 60 -4.94 -2.00 -12.51
N GLU A 61 -5.43 -1.54 -11.37
CA GLU A 61 -4.78 -0.51 -10.60
C GLU A 61 -3.60 -1.15 -9.88
N TYR A 62 -2.40 -0.77 -10.30
CA TYR A 62 -1.15 -1.24 -9.71
C TYR A 62 -0.67 -0.25 -8.66
N ILE A 63 -0.01 -0.79 -7.63
CA ILE A 63 0.69 0.02 -6.65
C ILE A 63 1.75 0.89 -7.35
N THR A 64 1.86 2.15 -6.94
CA THR A 64 2.76 3.09 -7.59
C THR A 64 4.20 2.92 -7.11
N PRO A 65 5.21 3.28 -7.92
CA PRO A 65 6.61 3.27 -7.48
C PRO A 65 6.89 4.14 -6.24
N ASP A 66 6.13 5.22 -6.05
CA ASP A 66 6.27 6.12 -4.89
C ASP A 66 5.73 5.47 -3.61
N GLU A 67 4.59 4.77 -3.67
CA GLU A 67 4.08 3.98 -2.54
C GLU A 67 5.02 2.83 -2.18
N ILE A 68 5.55 2.11 -3.17
CA ILE A 68 6.59 1.09 -2.94
C ILE A 68 7.80 1.70 -2.26
N LYS A 69 8.25 2.86 -2.72
CA LYS A 69 9.40 3.53 -2.14
C LYS A 69 9.17 3.85 -0.66
N GLU A 70 8.01 4.41 -0.31
CA GLU A 70 7.65 4.70 1.08
C GLU A 70 7.65 3.43 1.94
N ILE A 71 7.00 2.36 1.48
CA ILE A 71 6.97 1.07 2.19
C ILE A 71 8.37 0.50 2.42
N ILE A 72 9.24 0.53 1.40
CA ILE A 72 10.61 0.03 1.53
C ILE A 72 11.43 0.90 2.48
N GLU A 73 11.31 2.23 2.41
CA GLU A 73 12.04 3.13 3.32
C GLU A 73 11.62 2.95 4.79
N ASP A 74 10.33 2.68 5.04
CA ASP A 74 9.79 2.52 6.40
C ASP A 74 10.02 1.11 6.99
N SER A 75 9.97 0.06 6.16
CA SER A 75 9.92 -1.33 6.63
C SER A 75 10.95 -2.26 5.98
N GLY A 76 11.49 -1.91 4.81
CA GLY A 76 12.44 -2.73 4.06
C GLY A 76 13.91 -2.42 4.29
N LEU A 77 14.24 -1.31 4.97
CA LEU A 77 15.62 -0.87 5.22
C LEU A 77 16.02 -1.02 6.69
N GLY A 78 17.30 -1.33 6.91
CA GLY A 78 17.97 -1.25 8.20
C GLY A 78 18.68 0.07 8.41
N GLU A 79 19.33 0.21 9.57
CA GLU A 79 20.15 1.39 9.87
C GLU A 79 21.28 1.53 8.84
N GLU A 80 21.36 2.69 8.19
CA GLU A 80 22.32 3.03 7.13
C GLU A 80 22.21 2.26 5.80
N ASP A 81 21.26 1.32 5.67
CA ASP A 81 20.94 0.70 4.38
C ASP A 81 20.45 1.78 3.40
N LYS A 82 20.68 1.58 2.09
CA LYS A 82 20.25 2.55 1.06
C LYS A 82 19.37 1.91 0.02
N LEU A 83 18.27 2.57 -0.27
CA LEU A 83 17.45 2.28 -1.43
C LEU A 83 18.07 2.90 -2.68
N ALA A 84 18.55 2.08 -3.61
CA ALA A 84 19.16 2.54 -4.85
C ALA A 84 18.12 2.82 -5.93
N SER A 85 17.10 1.96 -6.06
CA SER A 85 16.01 2.15 -7.02
C SER A 85 14.75 1.34 -6.67
N THR A 86 13.60 1.85 -7.13
CA THR A 86 12.31 1.14 -7.17
C THR A 86 11.70 1.26 -8.57
N SER A 87 10.98 0.23 -9.00
CA SER A 87 10.17 0.26 -10.21
C SER A 87 9.00 -0.71 -10.09
N VAL A 88 7.92 -0.39 -10.80
CA VAL A 88 6.73 -1.25 -10.90
C VAL A 88 6.34 -1.34 -12.37
N GLU A 89 6.29 -2.57 -12.89
CA GLU A 89 5.91 -2.86 -14.28
C GLU A 89 4.98 -4.08 -14.28
N ASP A 90 3.75 -3.93 -14.78
CA ASP A 90 2.76 -5.02 -14.89
C ASP A 90 2.48 -5.81 -13.60
N GLY A 91 2.68 -5.19 -12.44
CA GLY A 91 2.54 -5.81 -11.11
C GLY A 91 3.79 -6.49 -10.60
N GLU A 92 4.91 -6.42 -11.32
CA GLU A 92 6.23 -6.78 -10.81
C GLU A 92 6.89 -5.56 -10.17
N ILE A 93 7.18 -5.67 -8.88
CA ILE A 93 7.98 -4.71 -8.12
C ILE A 93 9.45 -5.14 -8.21
N LYS A 94 10.33 -4.22 -8.61
CA LYS A 94 11.78 -4.40 -8.56
C LYS A 94 12.41 -3.35 -7.68
N VAL A 95 13.16 -3.80 -6.68
CA VAL A 95 13.87 -2.97 -5.70
C VAL A 95 15.34 -3.33 -5.72
N VAL A 96 16.21 -2.33 -5.59
CA VAL A 96 17.66 -2.53 -5.41
C VAL A 96 18.07 -1.88 -4.10
N ILE A 97 18.67 -2.66 -3.20
CA ILE A 97 19.08 -2.23 -1.87
C ILE A 97 20.59 -2.47 -1.68
N GLU A 98 21.28 -1.45 -1.18
CA GLU A 98 22.64 -1.56 -0.67
C GLU A 98 22.57 -1.78 0.84
N ILE A 99 22.91 -2.99 1.30
CA ILE A 99 22.97 -3.30 2.74
C ILE A 99 24.26 -2.72 3.33
N ALA A 100 24.13 -1.98 4.42
CA ALA A 100 25.27 -1.44 5.16
C ALA A 100 26.06 -2.57 5.84
N PRO A 101 27.40 -2.46 5.93
CA PRO A 101 28.21 -3.42 6.67
C PRO A 101 27.77 -3.54 8.13
N ASN A 102 27.74 -4.77 8.65
CA ASN A 102 27.36 -5.06 10.03
C ASN A 102 28.33 -6.07 10.68
N GLU A 103 28.68 -5.84 11.94
CA GLU A 103 29.62 -6.70 12.68
C GLU A 103 28.93 -7.88 13.39
N LEU A 104 27.62 -7.80 13.60
CA LEU A 104 26.84 -8.78 14.37
C LEU A 104 26.17 -9.83 13.49
N PHE A 105 25.72 -9.44 12.30
CA PHE A 105 24.97 -10.28 11.38
C PHE A 105 25.65 -10.34 10.02
N SER A 106 25.54 -11.49 9.35
CA SER A 106 26.05 -11.60 7.98
C SER A 106 25.17 -10.80 7.01
N ALA A 107 25.75 -10.36 5.90
CA ALA A 107 25.01 -9.65 4.85
C ALA A 107 23.84 -10.48 4.29
N LYS A 108 23.97 -11.82 4.28
CA LYS A 108 22.90 -12.72 3.84
C LYS A 108 21.75 -12.78 4.84
N ASP A 109 22.05 -12.90 6.14
CA ASP A 109 21.02 -12.91 7.18
C ASP A 109 20.25 -11.58 7.21
N LEU A 110 20.96 -10.48 6.99
CA LEU A 110 20.36 -9.16 6.82
C LEU A 110 19.46 -9.11 5.59
N ALA A 111 19.92 -9.57 4.42
CA ALA A 111 19.11 -9.61 3.20
C ALA A 111 17.81 -10.42 3.37
N VAL A 112 17.88 -11.57 4.01
CA VAL A 112 16.70 -12.40 4.35
C VAL A 112 15.74 -11.63 5.26
N THR A 113 16.28 -10.98 6.30
CA THR A 113 15.49 -10.19 7.26
C THR A 113 14.81 -9.02 6.56
N ARG A 114 15.54 -8.24 5.76
CA ARG A 114 15.00 -7.09 5.00
C ARG A 114 13.93 -7.52 4.03
N TYR A 115 14.13 -8.64 3.34
CA TYR A 115 13.14 -9.17 2.41
C TYR A 115 11.86 -9.53 3.16
N SER A 116 11.97 -10.27 4.27
CA SER A 116 10.82 -10.63 5.10
C SER A 116 10.06 -9.38 5.53
N GLN A 117 10.73 -8.39 6.11
CA GLN A 117 10.10 -7.16 6.60
C GLN A 117 9.41 -6.35 5.49
N ALA A 118 10.10 -6.13 4.37
CA ALA A 118 9.53 -5.45 3.21
C ALA A 118 8.30 -6.19 2.67
N SER A 119 8.41 -7.51 2.57
CA SER A 119 7.37 -8.35 2.00
C SER A 119 6.15 -8.46 2.91
N ASP A 120 6.33 -8.56 4.23
CA ASP A 120 5.24 -8.63 5.20
C ASP A 120 4.41 -7.34 5.18
N GLU A 121 5.06 -6.18 5.05
CA GLU A 121 4.35 -4.91 4.89
C GLU A 121 3.63 -4.86 3.54
N LEU A 122 4.32 -5.17 2.43
CA LEU A 122 3.73 -5.18 1.08
C LEU A 122 2.54 -6.14 0.94
N LEU A 123 2.49 -7.22 1.73
CA LEU A 123 1.36 -8.15 1.72
C LEU A 123 0.05 -7.51 2.17
N ASN A 124 0.10 -6.40 2.91
CA ASN A 124 -1.09 -5.61 3.29
C ASN A 124 -1.60 -4.69 2.17
N HIS A 125 -0.87 -4.59 1.05
CA HIS A 125 -1.21 -3.74 -0.10
C HIS A 125 -1.54 -4.60 -1.32
N GLU A 126 -2.54 -4.17 -2.09
CA GLU A 126 -2.95 -4.81 -3.34
C GLU A 126 -2.24 -4.18 -4.54
N GLY A 127 -2.50 -4.69 -5.75
CA GLY A 127 -1.96 -4.09 -6.97
C GLY A 127 -0.53 -4.50 -7.29
N TRP A 128 -0.05 -5.62 -6.77
CA TRP A 128 1.22 -6.25 -7.18
C TRP A 128 1.12 -7.78 -7.13
N GLU A 129 2.00 -8.43 -7.88
CA GLU A 129 2.02 -9.88 -8.11
C GLU A 129 3.36 -10.51 -7.79
N VAL A 130 4.47 -9.82 -8.09
CA VAL A 130 5.82 -10.33 -7.86
C VAL A 130 6.65 -9.26 -7.18
N LEU A 131 7.35 -9.64 -6.12
CA LEU A 131 8.36 -8.81 -5.48
C LEU A 131 9.74 -9.37 -5.79
N THR A 132 10.60 -8.55 -6.37
CA THR A 132 12.01 -8.86 -6.64
C THR A 132 12.87 -7.82 -5.93
N ILE A 133 13.73 -8.25 -5.00
CA ILE A 133 14.71 -7.39 -4.34
C ILE A 133 16.11 -7.90 -4.66
N GLU A 134 16.91 -7.05 -5.32
CA GLU A 134 18.34 -7.22 -5.48
C GLU A 134 19.06 -6.56 -4.31
N TYR A 135 19.89 -7.35 -3.63
CA TYR A 135 20.83 -6.87 -2.62
C TYR A 135 22.22 -6.80 -3.25
N VAL A 136 22.74 -5.59 -3.43
CA VAL A 136 24.00 -5.34 -4.14
C VAL A 136 25.13 -6.19 -3.54
N ASP A 137 25.86 -6.91 -4.40
CA ASP A 137 26.95 -7.84 -4.06
C ASP A 137 26.58 -9.02 -3.13
N ILE A 138 25.29 -9.24 -2.85
CA ILE A 138 24.81 -10.29 -1.92
C ILE A 138 23.97 -11.34 -2.65
N GLY A 139 23.00 -10.89 -3.46
CA GLY A 139 22.12 -11.77 -4.22
C GLY A 139 20.73 -11.19 -4.47
N THR A 140 19.89 -11.93 -5.19
CA THR A 140 18.51 -11.52 -5.49
C THR A 140 17.50 -12.51 -4.91
N ILE A 141 16.39 -11.99 -4.37
CA ILE A 141 15.23 -12.79 -3.97
C ILE A 141 14.03 -12.33 -4.79
N SER A 142 13.26 -13.29 -5.33
CA SER A 142 12.04 -13.02 -6.07
C SER A 142 10.94 -14.01 -5.68
N MET A 143 9.77 -13.49 -5.28
CA MET A 143 8.62 -14.30 -4.91
C MET A 143 7.32 -13.70 -5.44
N ASN A 144 6.39 -14.57 -5.83
CA ASN A 144 5.05 -14.18 -6.22
C ASN A 144 4.14 -14.07 -4.97
N ARG A 145 3.26 -13.07 -4.93
CA ARG A 145 2.29 -12.82 -3.86
C ARG A 145 1.46 -14.05 -3.50
N THR A 146 1.14 -14.90 -4.48
CA THR A 146 0.37 -16.14 -4.27
C THR A 146 1.13 -17.23 -3.50
N GLU A 147 2.45 -17.09 -3.36
CA GLU A 147 3.30 -18.00 -2.58
C GLU A 147 3.32 -17.69 -1.09
N LYS A 148 2.57 -16.66 -0.66
CA LYS A 148 2.41 -16.32 0.76
C LYS A 148 1.75 -17.47 1.52
N GLU A 149 2.14 -17.59 2.78
CA GLU A 149 1.48 -18.41 3.79
C GLU A 149 0.66 -17.49 4.71
N THR A 150 -0.35 -18.06 5.38
CA THR A 150 -1.15 -17.35 6.38
C THR A 150 -1.01 -18.06 7.72
N ASN A 151 -0.63 -17.34 8.77
CA ASN A 151 -0.42 -17.91 10.10
C ASN A 151 -1.73 -18.03 10.92
N GLU A 152 -1.64 -18.52 12.16
CA GLU A 152 -2.80 -18.70 13.05
C GLU A 152 -3.50 -17.40 13.49
N TYR A 153 -2.91 -16.24 13.18
CA TYR A 153 -3.44 -14.90 13.47
C TYR A 153 -3.99 -14.21 12.21
N ASP A 154 -4.23 -14.96 11.13
CA ASP A 154 -4.68 -14.45 9.83
C ASP A 154 -3.73 -13.41 9.21
N MET A 155 -2.43 -13.48 9.55
CA MET A 155 -1.40 -12.63 8.95
C MET A 155 -0.67 -13.38 7.84
N ASP A 156 -0.57 -12.70 6.69
CA ASP A 156 0.15 -13.19 5.53
C ASP A 156 1.65 -12.92 5.63
N TYR A 157 2.48 -13.89 5.23
CA TYR A 157 3.94 -13.79 5.25
C TYR A 157 4.56 -14.70 4.18
N PHE A 158 5.83 -14.50 3.87
CA PHE A 158 6.63 -15.50 3.16
C PHE A 158 7.50 -16.28 4.14
N SER A 159 7.53 -17.62 4.03
CA SER A 159 8.34 -18.42 4.94
C SER A 159 9.84 -18.12 4.79
N THR A 160 10.51 -17.93 5.92
CA THR A 160 11.95 -17.63 5.98
C THR A 160 12.79 -18.68 5.25
N GLU A 161 12.40 -19.96 5.34
CA GLU A 161 13.08 -21.06 4.63
C GLU A 161 13.06 -20.87 3.10
N GLU A 162 11.94 -20.44 2.53
CA GLU A 162 11.85 -20.19 1.09
C GLU A 162 12.58 -18.91 0.67
N ILE A 163 12.60 -17.87 1.52
CA ILE A 163 13.40 -16.66 1.30
C ILE A 163 14.90 -17.01 1.24
N GLU A 164 15.40 -17.75 2.23
CA GLU A 164 16.81 -18.18 2.32
C GLU A 164 17.23 -19.02 1.10
N LYS A 165 16.39 -19.95 0.68
CA LYS A 165 16.62 -20.82 -0.48
C LYS A 165 16.66 -20.06 -1.81
N ARG A 166 15.97 -18.92 -1.90
CA ARG A 166 15.89 -18.12 -3.13
C ARG A 166 17.00 -17.10 -3.27
N LEU A 167 17.64 -16.71 -2.17
CA LEU A 167 18.78 -15.80 -2.21
C LEU A 167 19.94 -16.42 -3.00
N LYS A 168 20.14 -15.92 -4.23
CA LYS A 168 21.12 -16.43 -5.20
C LYS A 168 22.05 -15.34 -5.71
#